data_AF-A0A259ISG6-F1
#
_entry.id   AF-A0A259ISG6-F1
#
_cell.length_a   1.000
_cell.length_b   1.000
_cell.length_c   1.000
_cell.angle_alpha   90.00
_cell.angle_beta   90.00
_cell.angle_gamma   90.00
#
_symmetry.space_group_name_H-M   'P 1'
#
loop_
_entity.id
_entity.type
_entity.pdbx_description
1 polymer ?
#
loop_
_entity_poly.entity_id
_entity_poly.type
_entity_poly.pdbx_seq_one_letter_code
_entity_poly.pdbx_strand_id
1 'polypeptide(L)'
;MLNKLVIKIPKHIVIACSAWLSRLCTASVQFLVIGILLPYLGKDDYAVFVLIVGLMGWFSLVDMGLGNSIQNFIAESRGRKKNYSIYILYLGIISIGILFITEFLLYIFL
;
A
#
# COMPACT_ATOMS: atom_id res chain seq x y z
N MET A 1 -29.05 33.47 -16.58
CA MET A 1 -28.85 32.38 -17.56
C MET A 1 -27.44 31.79 -17.38
N LEU A 2 -27.17 31.19 -16.22
CA LEU A 2 -25.85 30.61 -15.89
C LEU A 2 -26.04 29.63 -14.73
N ASN A 3 -26.85 28.59 -14.96
CA ASN A 3 -27.06 27.57 -13.94
C ASN A 3 -26.90 26.18 -14.56
N LYS A 4 -25.92 25.45 -14.02
CA LYS A 4 -25.76 23.98 -14.04
C LYS A 4 -25.30 23.35 -15.35
N LEU A 5 -24.03 23.56 -15.68
CA LEU A 5 -23.20 22.48 -16.24
C LEU A 5 -22.37 21.87 -15.10
N VAL A 6 -23.03 21.31 -14.09
CA VAL A 6 -22.34 20.43 -13.13
C VAL A 6 -22.09 19.13 -13.88
N ILE A 7 -20.93 19.03 -14.52
CA ILE A 7 -20.46 17.80 -15.14
C ILE A 7 -20.41 16.74 -14.04
N LYS A 8 -21.35 15.80 -14.08
CA LYS A 8 -21.45 14.73 -13.11
C LYS A 8 -20.40 13.68 -13.48
N ILE A 9 -19.17 13.89 -13.01
CA ILE A 9 -18.06 12.98 -13.30
C ILE A 9 -18.44 11.57 -12.79
N PRO A 10 -18.33 10.52 -13.62
CA PRO A 10 -18.61 9.16 -13.21
C PRO A 10 -17.73 8.75 -12.02
N LYS A 11 -18.32 8.07 -11.03
CA LYS A 11 -17.61 7.67 -9.80
C LYS A 11 -16.36 6.83 -10.07
N HIS A 12 -16.36 5.97 -11.09
CA HIS A 12 -15.21 5.14 -11.43
C HIS A 12 -14.01 5.97 -11.91
N ILE A 13 -14.24 7.09 -12.62
CA ILE A 13 -13.18 8.00 -13.05
C ILE A 13 -12.57 8.69 -11.84
N VAL A 14 -13.40 9.17 -10.90
CA VAL A 14 -12.91 9.80 -9.67
C VAL A 14 -12.03 8.86 -8.86
N ILE A 15 -12.44 7.59 -8.72
CA ILE A 15 -11.67 6.56 -8.00
C ILE A 15 -10.34 6.26 -8.71
N ALA A 16 -10.36 6.14 -10.05
CA ALA A 16 -9.13 5.91 -10.82
C ALA A 16 -8.17 7.11 -10.73
N CYS A 17 -8.70 8.34 -10.89
CA CYS A 17 -7.91 9.57 -10.77
C CYS A 17 -7.32 9.73 -9.37
N SER A 18 -8.06 9.42 -8.30
CA SER A 18 -7.52 9.50 -6.93
C SER A 18 -6.40 8.48 -6.70
N ALA A 19 -6.52 7.27 -7.25
CA ALA A 19 -5.46 6.26 -7.18
C ALA A 19 -4.19 6.70 -7.93
N TRP A 20 -4.34 7.25 -9.13
CA TRP A 20 -3.20 7.75 -9.92
C TRP A 20 -2.54 8.98 -9.28
N LEU A 21 -3.34 9.91 -8.75
CA LEU A 21 -2.84 11.06 -8.03
C LEU A 21 -2.05 10.63 -6.78
N SER A 22 -2.56 9.65 -6.03
CA SER A 22 -1.84 9.08 -4.88
C SER A 22 -0.48 8.52 -5.30
N ARG A 23 -0.41 7.73 -6.39
CA ARG A 23 0.84 7.19 -6.91
C ARG A 23 1.83 8.28 -7.34
N LEU A 24 1.33 9.33 -7.99
CA LEU A 24 2.14 10.47 -8.39
C LEU A 24 2.72 11.19 -7.16
N CYS A 25 1.90 11.45 -6.14
CA CYS A 25 2.35 12.03 -4.88
C CYS A 25 3.43 11.15 -4.22
N THR A 26 3.22 9.83 -4.17
CA THR A 26 4.21 8.89 -3.62
C THR A 26 5.53 8.97 -4.39
N ALA A 27 5.49 8.96 -5.72
CA ALA A 27 6.70 9.08 -6.54
C ALA A 27 7.42 10.42 -6.30
N SER A 28 6.69 11.53 -6.25
CA SER A 28 7.25 12.86 -5.95
C SER A 28 7.91 12.91 -4.57
N VAL A 29 7.27 12.35 -3.54
CA VAL A 29 7.85 12.28 -2.20
C VAL A 29 9.13 11.43 -2.21
N GLN A 30 9.15 10.30 -2.92
CA GLN A 30 10.36 9.48 -3.05
C GLN A 30 11.52 10.28 -3.66
N PHE A 31 11.28 11.09 -4.69
CA PHE A 31 12.32 11.97 -5.24
C PHE A 31 12.85 12.99 -4.22
N LEU A 32 11.98 13.60 -3.42
CA LEU A 32 12.41 14.52 -2.35
C LEU A 32 13.24 13.81 -1.27
N VAL A 33 12.84 12.59 -0.92
CA VAL A 33 13.51 11.76 0.07
C VAL A 33 14.96 11.47 -0.32
N ILE A 34 15.25 11.25 -1.61
CA ILE A 34 16.63 11.06 -2.11
C ILE A 34 17.50 12.30 -1.77
N GLY A 35 16.98 13.50 -2.02
CA GLY A 35 17.70 14.76 -1.77
C GLY A 35 17.95 15.04 -0.30
N ILE A 36 17.12 14.50 0.60
CA ILE A 36 17.26 14.67 2.05
C ILE A 36 18.18 13.59 2.64
N LEU A 37 17.97 12.33 2.25
CA LEU A 37 18.68 11.19 2.82
C LEU A 37 20.12 11.10 2.35
N LEU A 38 20.40 11.37 1.07
CA LEU A 38 21.75 11.20 0.53
C LEU A 38 22.81 12.11 1.20
N PRO A 39 22.55 13.40 1.47
CA PRO A 39 23.48 14.23 2.22
C PRO A 39 23.58 13.86 3.71
N TYR A 40 22.49 13.35 4.30
CA TYR A 40 22.43 13.04 5.73
C TYR A 40 23.12 11.73 6.09
N LEU A 41 22.92 10.68 5.30
CA LEU A 41 23.50 9.36 5.48
C LEU A 41 24.87 9.23 4.81
N GLY A 42 25.15 10.02 3.79
CA GLY A 42 26.30 9.79 2.90
C GLY A 42 26.03 8.66 1.91
N LYS A 43 27.01 8.43 1.01
CA LYS A 43 26.82 7.53 -0.15
C LYS A 43 26.67 6.06 0.26
N ASP A 44 27.48 5.60 1.20
CA ASP A 44 27.57 4.18 1.54
C ASP A 44 26.29 3.71 2.25
N ASP A 45 25.86 4.42 3.29
CA ASP A 45 24.64 4.09 4.04
C ASP A 45 23.38 4.29 3.19
N TYR A 46 23.37 5.29 2.30
CA TYR A 46 22.28 5.45 1.35
C TYR A 46 22.19 4.29 0.35
N ALA A 47 23.32 3.73 -0.09
CA ALA A 47 23.31 2.55 -0.96
C ALA A 47 22.68 1.34 -0.26
N VAL A 48 23.01 1.12 1.02
CA VAL A 48 22.36 0.08 1.84
C VAL A 48 20.87 0.33 1.97
N PHE A 49 20.47 1.57 2.24
CA PHE A 49 19.05 1.96 2.30
C PHE A 49 18.31 1.63 1.00
N VAL A 50 18.85 2.02 -0.16
CA VAL A 50 18.24 1.74 -1.46
C VAL A 50 18.12 0.24 -1.73
N LEU A 51 19.12 -0.56 -1.34
CA LEU A 51 19.05 -2.01 -1.45
C LEU A 51 17.91 -2.60 -0.60
N ILE A 52 17.78 -2.17 0.66
CA ILE A 52 16.71 -2.62 1.55
C ILE A 52 15.34 -2.22 0.97
N VAL A 53 15.18 -0.97 0.54
CA VAL A 53 13.93 -0.49 -0.07
C VAL A 53 13.61 -1.24 -1.36
N GLY A 54 14.62 -1.54 -2.18
CA GLY A 54 14.47 -2.38 -3.38
C GLY A 54 13.95 -3.78 -3.05
N LEU A 55 14.46 -4.40 -1.98
CA LEU A 55 13.99 -5.70 -1.49
C LEU A 55 12.54 -5.66 -1.00
N MET A 56 12.07 -4.55 -0.42
CA MET A 56 10.65 -4.41 -0.04
C MET A 56 9.71 -4.56 -1.25
N GLY A 57 10.13 -4.11 -2.43
CA GLY A 57 9.39 -4.32 -3.68
C GLY A 57 9.24 -5.81 -4.02
N TRP A 58 10.30 -6.60 -3.82
CA TRP A 58 10.27 -8.05 -4.00
C TRP A 58 9.38 -8.75 -2.98
N PHE A 59 9.41 -8.35 -1.70
CA PHE A 59 8.49 -8.90 -0.70
C PHE A 59 7.02 -8.60 -1.05
N SER A 60 6.74 -7.41 -1.59
CA SER A 60 5.39 -7.07 -2.06
C SER A 60 4.90 -7.97 -3.21
N LEU A 61 5.82 -8.52 -4.03
CA LEU A 61 5.49 -9.50 -5.07
C LEU A 61 5.31 -10.92 -4.49
N VAL A 62 6.07 -11.28 -3.46
CA VAL A 62 5.98 -12.59 -2.77
C VAL A 62 4.61 -12.77 -2.12
N ASP A 63 3.97 -11.70 -1.66
CA ASP A 63 2.60 -11.77 -1.12
C ASP A 63 1.53 -12.11 -2.18
N MET A 64 1.92 -12.32 -3.45
CA MET A 64 1.06 -12.70 -4.59
C MET A 64 -0.21 -11.85 -4.73
N GLY A 65 -0.20 -10.60 -4.23
CA GLY A 65 -1.37 -9.73 -4.24
C GLY A 65 -2.49 -10.13 -3.26
N LEU A 66 -2.21 -10.91 -2.21
CA LEU A 66 -3.17 -11.28 -1.16
C LEU A 66 -3.83 -10.03 -0.54
N GLY A 67 -3.04 -9.02 -0.21
CA GLY A 67 -3.56 -7.75 0.33
C GLY A 67 -4.52 -7.04 -0.63
N ASN A 68 -4.20 -6.99 -1.92
CA ASN A 68 -5.06 -6.39 -2.95
C ASN A 68 -6.35 -7.20 -3.14
N SER A 69 -6.27 -8.53 -3.10
CA SER A 69 -7.43 -9.43 -3.21
C SER A 69 -8.42 -9.23 -2.06
N ILE A 70 -7.90 -9.08 -0.83
CA ILE A 70 -8.71 -8.76 0.35
C ILE A 70 -9.40 -7.39 0.21
N GLN A 71 -8.65 -6.36 -0.21
CA GLN A 71 -9.23 -5.02 -0.41
C GLN A 71 -10.34 -5.04 -1.46
N ASN A 72 -10.13 -5.79 -2.56
CA ASN A 72 -11.13 -5.98 -3.60
C ASN A 72 -12.37 -6.71 -3.06
N PHE A 73 -12.19 -7.76 -2.27
CA PHE A 73 -13.29 -8.49 -1.63
C PHE A 73 -14.11 -7.59 -0.68
N ILE A 74 -13.45 -6.73 0.10
CA ILE A 74 -14.11 -5.76 0.97
C ILE A 74 -14.87 -4.72 0.14
N ALA A 75 -14.26 -4.20 -0.93
CA ALA A 75 -14.88 -3.23 -1.81
C ALA A 75 -16.14 -3.80 -2.49
N GLU A 76 -16.06 -5.04 -2.98
CA GLU A 76 -17.19 -5.76 -3.56
C GLU A 76 -18.30 -6.02 -2.53
N SER A 77 -17.94 -6.49 -1.33
CA SER A 77 -18.88 -6.75 -0.24
C SER A 77 -19.61 -5.47 0.20
N ARG A 78 -18.88 -4.35 0.28
CA ARG A 78 -19.46 -3.02 0.53
C ARG A 78 -20.41 -2.59 -0.58
N GLY A 79 -20.03 -2.77 -1.84
CA GLY A 79 -20.88 -2.46 -2.99
C GLY A 79 -22.18 -3.27 -3.00
N ARG A 80 -22.12 -4.53 -2.54
CA ARG A 80 -23.27 -5.45 -2.42
C ARG A 80 -24.02 -5.33 -1.09
N LYS A 81 -23.66 -4.37 -0.22
CA LYS A 81 -24.24 -4.18 1.13
C LYS A 81 -24.21 -5.46 2.00
N LYS A 82 -23.22 -6.33 1.80
CA LYS A 82 -23.01 -7.52 2.63
C LYS A 82 -22.20 -7.17 3.87
N ASN A 83 -22.48 -7.83 5.00
CA ASN A 83 -21.66 -7.70 6.19
C ASN A 83 -20.31 -8.41 5.97
N TYR A 84 -19.22 -7.66 6.12
CA TYR A 84 -17.85 -8.16 5.96
C TYR A 84 -17.00 -8.00 7.24
N SER A 85 -17.58 -7.52 8.34
CA SER A 85 -16.85 -7.14 9.56
C SER A 85 -16.12 -8.32 10.21
N ILE A 86 -16.73 -9.51 10.16
CA ILE A 86 -16.14 -10.75 10.68
C ILE A 86 -14.91 -11.16 9.87
N TYR A 87 -14.92 -10.97 8.54
CA TYR A 87 -13.77 -11.26 7.70
C TYR A 87 -12.59 -10.33 8.00
N ILE A 88 -12.85 -9.04 8.23
CA ILE A 88 -11.80 -8.10 8.64
C ILE A 88 -11.15 -8.54 9.96
N LEU A 89 -11.96 -8.98 10.93
CA LEU A 89 -11.46 -9.47 12.21
C LEU A 89 -10.55 -10.70 12.02
N TYR A 90 -11.00 -11.72 11.27
CA TYR A 90 -10.20 -12.91 11.03
C TYR A 90 -8.90 -12.61 10.27
N LEU A 91 -8.96 -11.76 9.25
CA LEU A 91 -7.78 -11.34 8.49
C LEU A 91 -6.80 -10.57 9.38
N GLY A 92 -7.29 -9.71 10.27
CA GLY A 92 -6.48 -9.03 11.26
C GLY A 92 -5.76 -10.01 12.19
N ILE A 93 -6.48 -10.99 12.75
CA ILE A 93 -5.91 -12.02 13.62
C ILE A 93 -4.84 -12.85 12.88
N ILE A 94 -5.13 -13.27 11.65
CA ILE A 94 -4.18 -14.04 10.82
C ILE A 94 -2.93 -13.20 10.54
N SER A 95 -3.08 -11.93 10.16
CA SER A 95 -1.94 -11.05 9.89
C SER A 95 -1.05 -10.85 11.12
N ILE A 96 -1.65 -10.67 12.30
CA ILE A 96 -0.91 -10.59 13.57
C ILE A 96 -0.20 -11.92 13.88
N GLY A 97 -0.88 -13.04 13.66
CA GLY A 97 -0.28 -14.37 13.83
C GLY A 97 0.93 -14.61 12.92
N ILE A 98 0.83 -14.23 11.65
CA ILE A 98 1.94 -14.32 10.69
C ILE A 98 3.11 -13.45 11.14
N LEU A 99 2.85 -12.21 11.61
CA LEU A 99 3.90 -11.34 12.13
C LEU A 99 4.68 -11.99 13.28
N PHE A 100 3.97 -12.53 14.27
CA PHE A 100 4.63 -13.24 15.38
C PHE A 100 5.40 -14.48 14.92
N ILE A 101 4.87 -15.25 13.97
CA ILE A 101 5.57 -16.41 13.41
C ILE A 101 6.85 -15.96 12.70
N THR A 102 6.79 -14.90 11.89
CA THR A 102 7.97 -14.39 11.19
C THR A 102 9.03 -13.88 12.16
N GLU A 103 8.64 -13.17 13.21
CA GLU A 103 9.56 -12.68 14.25
C GLU A 103 10.21 -13.84 15.02
N PHE A 104 9.42 -14.86 15.38
CA PHE A 104 9.92 -16.07 16.04
C PHE A 104 10.90 -16.86 15.16
N LEU A 105 10.61 -17.01 13.88
CA LEU A 105 11.52 -17.67 12.94
C LEU A 105 12.82 -16.88 12.80
N LEU A 106 12.75 -15.55 12.66
CA LEU A 106 13.94 -14.70 12.61
C LEU A 106 14.79 -14.87 13.88
N TYR A 107 14.18 -14.93 15.06
CA TYR A 107 14.89 -15.18 16.32
C TYR A 107 15.60 -16.54 16.40
N ILE A 108 15.06 -17.58 15.75
CA ILE A 108 15.71 -18.91 15.74
C ILE A 108 16.88 -18.96 14.75
N PHE A 109 16.75 -18.31 13.59
CA PHE A 109 17.69 -18.44 12.49
C PHE A 109 18.79 -17.36 12.45
N LEU A 110 18.60 -16.23 13.14
CA LEU A 110 19.53 -15.10 13.20
C LEU A 110 20.12 -14.95 14.61
#